data_AF-A0AAN7EG69-F1
#
_entry.id   AF-A0AAN7EG69-F1
#
_cell.length_a   1.000
_cell.length_b   1.000
_cell.length_c   1.000
_cell.angle_alpha   90.00
_cell.angle_beta   90.00
_cell.angle_gamma   90.00
#
_symmetry.space_group_name_H-M   'P 1'
#
loop_
_entity.id
_entity.type
_entity.pdbx_description
1 polymer ?
#
loop_
_entity_poly.entity_id
_entity_poly.type
_entity_poly.pdbx_seq_one_letter_code
_entity_poly.pdbx_strand_id
1 'polypeptide(L)'
;MHGYSRLGSSARTSSSSSPPSSPRFRHGRNKLSGGCAGGRSSKQTSAVERVVYVFVSAVFRRRGVLLLAPVLYISLMLLYMGSVGFDVVNLKHSVVGVVVHNSKHRTAMAPGSVYRSPQVFEKLWPLMEAESNGSRVNALMTAWNSTRRQGWKPCVDKSISTTELPKSNGFLIIEANGGLNQQRLSICDAVAVAGLLNATLVIPIFHLNSVWRDSSKFGDIFDEDFFIYALKNHVNVVRELPEDILQQFDNNISKIVNLRVKGWSSPTYYLQKVLPKLVQMGAVRIAPFSNRLAQEVPSNVQWLRCLANYEALRFSGPIRRLAENMVDRMVKNSSQSGGKYVSVHLRFEEDMVAFSCCEYDGGEEEKREMDIARERSWRGKFRRRGRVIRPSANRVDGKCPLTPLEVGMLLRGMGFDNNTSVYVAAGKIYKAEKYMAPLKQMFPRLEAKDTLATPEELAPFKVGCY
;
A
#
# COMPACT_ATOMS: atom_id res chain seq x y z
N MET A 1 -7.31 0.84 5.84
CA MET A 1 -8.15 1.36 4.73
C MET A 1 -8.91 0.17 4.19
N HIS A 2 -10.19 0.07 4.54
CA HIS A 2 -11.09 -0.98 4.06
C HIS A 2 -11.74 -0.49 2.78
N GLY A 3 -11.56 -1.23 1.68
CA GLY A 3 -12.33 -1.07 0.46
C GLY A 3 -13.24 -2.28 0.31
N TYR A 4 -14.47 -2.19 0.81
CA TYR A 4 -15.51 -3.14 0.45
C TYR A 4 -15.97 -2.81 -0.97
N SER A 5 -15.64 -3.67 -1.92
CA SER A 5 -16.28 -3.69 -3.24
C SER A 5 -17.50 -4.62 -3.16
N ARG A 6 -18.70 -4.06 -3.25
CA ARG A 6 -19.92 -4.82 -3.57
C ARG A 6 -20.43 -4.35 -4.93
N LEU A 7 -20.32 -5.22 -5.92
CA LEU A 7 -21.06 -5.11 -7.18
C LEU A 7 -22.52 -5.52 -6.90
N GLY A 8 -23.45 -4.63 -7.19
CA GLY A 8 -24.88 -4.89 -7.14
C GLY A 8 -25.41 -5.31 -8.51
N SER A 9 -26.33 -6.28 -8.51
CA SER A 9 -27.26 -6.53 -9.61
C SER A 9 -28.69 -6.27 -9.09
N SER A 10 -29.43 -5.45 -9.82
CA SER A 10 -30.78 -4.98 -9.51
C SER A 10 -31.86 -6.04 -9.74
N ALA A 11 -32.93 -6.04 -8.92
CA ALA A 11 -34.31 -5.81 -9.36
C ALA A 11 -35.36 -5.89 -8.21
N ARG A 12 -36.13 -4.79 -8.12
CA ARG A 12 -37.58 -4.65 -7.80
C ARG A 12 -38.13 -4.75 -6.35
N THR A 13 -38.54 -3.56 -5.88
CA THR A 13 -39.80 -3.18 -5.20
C THR A 13 -40.26 -3.93 -3.95
N SER A 14 -40.17 -3.28 -2.79
CA SER A 14 -41.34 -2.82 -1.99
C SER A 14 -40.89 -2.19 -0.66
N SER A 15 -41.77 -1.34 -0.16
CA SER A 15 -41.68 -0.46 1.02
C SER A 15 -41.31 -1.12 2.36
N SER A 16 -40.48 -0.45 3.18
CA SER A 16 -40.76 -0.20 4.60
C SER A 16 -39.66 0.62 5.30
N SER A 17 -40.10 1.26 6.38
CA SER A 17 -39.59 2.35 7.22
C SER A 17 -38.27 2.16 7.96
N SER A 18 -37.56 3.27 8.14
CA SER A 18 -36.37 3.48 8.99
C SER A 18 -36.65 3.37 10.50
N PRO A 19 -35.73 2.83 11.32
CA PRO A 19 -35.76 2.97 12.78
C PRO A 19 -34.96 4.20 13.27
N PRO A 20 -35.32 4.80 14.41
CA PRO A 20 -34.72 6.04 14.90
C PRO A 20 -33.42 5.85 15.70
N SER A 21 -32.63 6.92 15.73
CA SER A 21 -31.34 7.06 16.40
C SER A 21 -31.44 7.16 17.93
N SER A 22 -30.49 6.54 18.63
CA SER A 22 -30.30 6.58 20.08
C SER A 22 -29.66 7.89 20.58
N PRO A 23 -30.01 8.38 21.79
CA PRO A 23 -29.58 9.69 22.29
C PRO A 23 -28.19 9.66 22.96
N ARG A 24 -27.39 10.70 22.69
CA ARG A 24 -26.11 11.02 23.36
C ARG A 24 -26.37 11.73 24.69
N PHE A 25 -25.90 11.14 25.80
CA PHE A 25 -25.76 11.83 27.08
C PHE A 25 -24.53 12.75 27.09
N ARG A 26 -24.74 14.04 27.38
CA ARG A 26 -23.71 15.02 27.74
C ARG A 26 -23.71 15.20 29.25
N HIS A 27 -22.56 14.98 29.91
CA HIS A 27 -22.36 15.38 31.30
C HIS A 27 -22.00 16.87 31.36
N GLY A 28 -22.92 17.67 31.90
CA GLY A 28 -22.69 19.04 32.35
C GLY A 28 -22.12 19.06 33.77
N ARG A 29 -21.12 19.92 33.98
CA ARG A 29 -20.36 20.12 35.21
C ARG A 29 -20.92 21.37 35.91
N ASN A 30 -21.58 21.21 37.05
CA ASN A 30 -21.96 22.34 37.91
C ASN A 30 -21.19 22.31 39.23
N LYS A 31 -20.58 23.45 39.57
CA LYS A 31 -19.95 23.82 40.84
C LYS A 31 -20.95 24.61 41.68
N LEU A 32 -21.09 24.29 42.97
CA LEU A 32 -21.60 25.11 44.09
C LEU A 32 -21.00 24.43 45.35
N SER A 33 -19.97 24.93 46.03
CA SER A 33 -19.85 26.02 47.02
C SER A 33 -20.58 25.80 48.36
N GLY A 34 -19.81 25.88 49.46
CA GLY A 34 -20.26 25.99 50.87
C GLY A 34 -20.37 24.64 51.58
N GLY A 35 -19.90 24.42 52.80
CA GLY A 35 -19.40 25.26 53.89
C GLY A 35 -19.16 24.37 55.12
N CYS A 36 -18.45 24.90 56.11
CA CYS A 36 -17.69 24.21 57.16
C CYS A 36 -18.48 23.59 58.36
N ALA A 37 -17.68 22.88 59.19
CA ALA A 37 -17.83 22.58 60.62
C ALA A 37 -18.84 21.48 61.01
N GLY A 38 -18.63 20.61 62.00
CA GLY A 38 -17.63 20.46 63.06
C GLY A 38 -18.26 19.58 64.17
N GLY A 39 -17.46 18.97 65.05
CA GLY A 39 -17.93 18.54 66.38
C GLY A 39 -17.85 17.05 66.74
N ARG A 40 -17.05 16.76 67.78
CA ARG A 40 -16.86 15.51 68.53
C ARG A 40 -18.06 15.14 69.41
N SER A 41 -18.28 13.85 69.71
CA SER A 41 -18.08 13.24 71.05
C SER A 41 -18.86 11.92 71.24
N SER A 42 -18.26 11.06 72.06
CA SER A 42 -18.46 9.63 72.36
C SER A 42 -19.68 9.24 73.20
N LYS A 43 -20.07 7.94 73.18
CA LYS A 43 -20.39 7.15 74.40
C LYS A 43 -20.44 5.61 74.17
N GLN A 44 -19.69 4.92 75.04
CA GLN A 44 -19.90 3.61 75.71
C GLN A 44 -20.00 2.28 74.92
N THR A 45 -18.98 1.44 75.15
CA THR A 45 -18.82 0.02 74.73
C THR A 45 -19.32 -0.96 75.81
N SER A 46 -20.11 -1.96 75.41
CA SER A 46 -20.71 -2.98 76.31
C SER A 46 -19.96 -4.32 76.29
N ALA A 47 -20.19 -5.14 77.32
CA ALA A 47 -19.51 -6.40 77.65
C ALA A 47 -19.45 -7.48 76.55
N VAL A 48 -20.15 -7.30 75.43
CA VAL A 48 -20.14 -8.19 74.25
C VAL A 48 -18.78 -8.18 73.55
N GLU A 49 -18.07 -7.04 73.53
CA GLU A 49 -16.75 -6.94 72.88
C GLU A 49 -15.67 -7.81 73.54
N ARG A 50 -15.76 -8.04 74.85
CA ARG A 50 -14.78 -8.88 75.58
C ARG A 50 -14.91 -10.36 75.27
N VAL A 51 -16.13 -10.85 75.00
CA VAL A 51 -16.37 -12.27 74.65
C VAL A 51 -15.95 -12.55 73.20
N VAL A 52 -16.23 -11.61 72.29
CA VAL A 52 -15.79 -11.69 70.89
C VAL A 52 -14.27 -11.69 70.80
N TYR A 53 -13.58 -10.88 71.61
CA TYR A 53 -12.10 -10.84 71.62
C TYR A 53 -11.47 -12.18 72.06
N VAL A 54 -12.06 -12.88 73.03
CA VAL A 54 -11.56 -14.20 73.48
C VAL A 54 -11.77 -15.27 72.40
N PHE A 55 -12.92 -15.27 71.72
CA PHE A 55 -13.18 -16.19 70.61
C PHE A 55 -12.26 -15.94 69.40
N VAL A 56 -12.08 -14.67 69.02
CA VAL A 56 -11.19 -14.28 67.92
C VAL A 56 -9.73 -14.60 68.24
N SER A 57 -9.30 -14.40 69.49
CA SER A 57 -7.94 -14.74 69.94
C SER A 57 -7.68 -16.25 70.00
N ALA A 58 -8.69 -17.07 70.32
CA ALA A 58 -8.59 -18.53 70.28
C ALA A 58 -8.50 -19.09 68.84
N VAL A 59 -9.24 -18.51 67.88
CA VAL A 59 -9.18 -18.87 66.47
C VAL A 59 -7.84 -18.47 65.83
N PHE A 60 -7.26 -17.34 66.25
CA PHE A 60 -5.94 -16.90 65.77
C PHE A 60 -4.74 -17.62 66.39
N ARG A 61 -4.93 -18.48 67.40
CA ARG A 61 -3.85 -19.27 68.02
C ARG A 61 -3.50 -20.57 67.28
N ARG A 62 -4.31 -21.01 66.31
CA ARG A 62 -4.02 -22.17 65.43
C ARG A 62 -3.56 -21.74 64.03
N ARG A 63 -2.65 -20.75 63.98
CA ARG A 63 -2.16 -20.04 62.79
C ARG A 63 -1.17 -20.80 61.87
N GLY A 64 -1.09 -22.13 61.96
CA GLY A 64 -0.25 -22.93 61.06
C GLY A 64 -1.00 -23.52 59.85
N VAL A 65 -2.28 -23.86 60.02
CA VAL A 65 -3.00 -24.71 59.04
C VAL A 65 -3.77 -23.88 58.00
N LEU A 66 -4.21 -22.66 58.34
CA LEU A 66 -4.93 -21.79 57.39
C LEU A 66 -4.01 -21.05 56.39
N LEU A 67 -2.70 -21.01 56.61
CA LEU A 67 -1.74 -20.49 55.63
C LEU A 67 -1.40 -21.49 54.52
N LEU A 68 -1.58 -22.79 54.80
CA LEU A 68 -1.35 -23.85 53.81
C LEU A 68 -2.55 -24.04 52.88
N ALA A 69 -3.77 -23.70 53.29
CA ALA A 69 -4.96 -23.88 52.46
C ALA A 69 -4.93 -23.08 51.14
N PRO A 70 -4.52 -21.79 51.10
CA PRO A 70 -4.35 -21.06 49.84
C PRO A 70 -3.20 -21.61 49.00
N VAL A 71 -2.10 -22.04 49.62
CA VAL A 71 -0.94 -22.59 48.91
C VAL A 71 -1.26 -23.97 48.32
N LEU A 72 -1.95 -24.83 49.06
CA LEU A 72 -2.45 -26.12 48.58
C LEU A 72 -3.51 -25.92 47.52
N TYR A 73 -4.43 -24.96 47.66
CA TYR A 73 -5.42 -24.64 46.65
C TYR A 73 -4.77 -24.12 45.36
N ILE A 74 -3.79 -23.22 45.45
CA ILE A 74 -3.03 -22.72 44.29
C ILE A 74 -2.18 -23.84 43.68
N SER A 75 -1.55 -24.68 44.49
CA SER A 75 -0.75 -25.82 44.01
C SER A 75 -1.63 -26.89 43.34
N LEU A 76 -2.80 -27.17 43.89
CA LEU A 76 -3.79 -28.09 43.34
C LEU A 76 -4.45 -27.51 42.09
N MET A 77 -4.68 -26.20 42.03
CA MET A 77 -5.13 -25.51 40.81
C MET A 77 -4.05 -25.47 39.73
N LEU A 78 -2.78 -25.32 40.09
CA LEU A 78 -1.65 -25.39 39.15
C LEU A 78 -1.41 -26.82 38.65
N LEU A 79 -1.63 -27.84 39.48
CA LEU A 79 -1.62 -29.25 39.06
C LEU A 79 -2.85 -29.60 38.20
N TYR A 80 -4.03 -29.08 38.56
CA TYR A 80 -5.27 -29.28 37.80
C TYR A 80 -5.25 -28.54 36.45
N MET A 81 -4.63 -27.36 36.37
CA MET A 81 -4.36 -26.63 35.12
C MET A 81 -3.10 -27.11 34.40
N GLY A 82 -2.26 -27.91 35.07
CA GLY A 82 -0.99 -28.44 34.59
C GLY A 82 -1.05 -29.96 34.42
N SER A 83 -2.09 -30.48 33.76
CA SER A 83 -2.13 -31.85 33.29
C SER A 83 -1.07 -32.05 32.19
N VAL A 84 0.17 -32.23 32.63
CA VAL A 84 1.32 -32.65 31.81
C VAL A 84 1.05 -34.07 31.33
N GLY A 85 0.88 -34.26 30.02
CA GLY A 85 1.06 -35.57 29.41
C GLY A 85 2.55 -35.88 29.40
N PHE A 86 2.98 -36.92 30.12
CA PHE A 86 4.34 -37.47 30.02
C PHE A 86 4.29 -38.66 29.07
N ASP A 87 4.76 -38.48 27.83
CA ASP A 87 5.12 -39.63 26.99
C ASP A 87 6.56 -40.04 27.31
N VAL A 88 6.71 -41.18 27.97
CA VAL A 88 8.00 -41.84 28.16
C VAL A 88 8.33 -42.58 26.87
N VAL A 89 9.09 -41.93 25.98
CA VAL A 89 9.68 -42.63 24.83
C VAL A 89 10.97 -43.30 25.28
N ASN A 90 10.94 -44.62 25.37
CA ASN A 90 12.10 -45.44 25.69
C ASN A 90 13.03 -45.52 24.47
N LEU A 91 14.11 -44.75 24.47
CA LEU A 91 15.22 -44.95 23.53
C LEU A 91 16.52 -45.08 24.33
N LYS A 92 17.16 -46.25 24.20
CA LYS A 92 18.46 -46.58 24.79
C LYS A 92 19.52 -45.53 24.39
N HIS A 93 20.39 -45.24 25.37
CA HIS A 93 21.62 -44.42 25.34
C HIS A 93 21.47 -42.90 25.58
N SER A 94 21.79 -42.52 26.82
CA SER A 94 22.30 -41.25 27.36
C SER A 94 22.27 -40.01 26.47
N VAL A 95 21.38 -39.05 26.77
CA VAL A 95 21.60 -37.76 27.45
C VAL A 95 20.21 -37.14 27.72
N VAL A 96 19.88 -36.84 28.98
CA VAL A 96 18.57 -36.26 29.36
C VAL A 96 18.58 -34.75 29.12
N GLY A 97 17.94 -34.30 28.03
CA GLY A 97 17.58 -32.91 27.80
C GLY A 97 16.07 -32.71 27.95
N VAL A 98 15.63 -31.97 28.97
CA VAL A 98 14.22 -31.61 29.15
C VAL A 98 13.89 -30.42 28.24
N VAL A 99 13.20 -30.67 27.13
CA VAL A 99 12.65 -29.60 26.28
C VAL A 99 11.23 -29.29 26.75
N VAL A 100 11.06 -28.14 27.40
CA VAL A 100 9.76 -27.61 27.82
C VAL A 100 9.08 -26.93 26.64
N HIS A 101 8.12 -27.59 25.98
CA HIS A 101 7.22 -26.93 25.04
C HIS A 101 6.09 -26.23 25.81
N ASN A 102 6.16 -24.89 25.92
CA ASN A 102 5.05 -24.09 26.43
C ASN A 102 3.85 -24.14 25.45
N SER A 103 2.90 -25.02 25.74
CA SER A 103 1.56 -25.07 25.15
C SER A 103 0.71 -23.87 25.62
N LYS A 104 0.99 -22.67 25.10
CA LYS A 104 0.02 -21.56 25.08
C LYS A 104 -0.64 -21.54 23.71
N HIS A 105 -1.92 -21.88 23.65
CA HIS A 105 -2.82 -21.66 22.50
C HIS A 105 -2.21 -21.93 21.12
N ARG A 106 -2.28 -23.17 20.63
CA ARG A 106 -2.43 -23.39 19.19
C ARG A 106 -3.86 -23.00 18.80
N THR A 107 -4.18 -21.70 18.83
CA THR A 107 -5.22 -21.21 17.92
C THR A 107 -4.71 -21.57 16.53
N ALA A 108 -5.41 -22.48 15.84
CA ALA A 108 -5.07 -22.80 14.46
C ALA A 108 -4.98 -21.48 13.70
N MET A 109 -3.77 -21.10 13.29
CA MET A 109 -3.55 -19.83 12.61
C MET A 109 -4.45 -19.82 11.37
N ALA A 110 -5.19 -18.72 11.15
CA ALA A 110 -6.16 -18.65 10.07
C ALA A 110 -5.50 -19.05 8.72
N PRO A 111 -6.19 -19.78 7.84
CA PRO A 111 -5.65 -20.13 6.52
C PRO A 111 -5.11 -18.88 5.81
N GLY A 112 -3.92 -19.00 5.20
CA GLY A 112 -3.24 -17.90 4.52
C GLY A 112 -2.50 -16.90 5.42
N SER A 113 -2.59 -17.02 6.75
CA SER A 113 -1.97 -16.08 7.70
C SER A 113 -0.46 -16.26 7.91
N VAL A 114 0.11 -17.36 7.41
CA VAL A 114 1.54 -17.67 7.49
C VAL A 114 2.07 -17.87 6.07
N TYR A 115 3.27 -17.36 5.81
CA TYR A 115 3.98 -17.67 4.57
C TYR A 115 4.42 -19.13 4.58
N ARG A 116 3.80 -19.95 3.73
CA ARG A 116 4.09 -21.39 3.56
C ARG A 116 4.32 -21.78 2.09
N SER A 117 4.59 -20.78 1.27
CA SER A 117 4.64 -20.92 -0.18
C SER A 117 5.76 -21.87 -0.63
N PRO A 118 6.96 -21.90 -0.01
CA PRO A 118 7.99 -22.89 -0.33
C PRO A 118 7.54 -24.35 -0.10
N GLN A 119 6.90 -24.64 1.04
CA GLN A 119 6.44 -26.00 1.34
C GLN A 119 5.28 -26.43 0.43
N VAL A 120 4.45 -25.49 0.00
CA VAL A 120 3.40 -25.75 -0.98
C VAL A 120 4.02 -26.01 -2.36
N PHE A 121 5.01 -25.22 -2.75
CA PHE A 121 5.73 -25.39 -4.01
C PHE A 121 6.39 -26.75 -4.12
N GLU A 122 7.17 -27.17 -3.10
CA GLU A 122 7.83 -28.48 -3.09
C GLU A 122 6.84 -29.64 -3.27
N LYS A 123 5.65 -29.54 -2.66
CA LYS A 123 4.60 -30.56 -2.80
C LYS A 123 3.95 -30.58 -4.18
N LEU A 124 3.80 -29.40 -4.81
CA LEU A 124 3.16 -29.28 -6.11
C LEU A 124 4.13 -29.48 -7.28
N TRP A 125 5.43 -29.31 -7.06
CA TRP A 125 6.44 -29.34 -8.11
C TRP A 125 6.42 -30.62 -8.96
N PRO A 126 6.35 -31.85 -8.39
CA PRO A 126 6.27 -33.07 -9.20
C PRO A 126 5.04 -33.12 -10.12
N LEU A 127 3.92 -32.54 -9.67
CA LEU A 127 2.69 -32.46 -10.48
C LEU A 127 2.86 -31.46 -11.64
N MET A 128 3.51 -30.32 -11.38
CA MET A 128 3.79 -29.30 -12.40
C MET A 128 4.77 -29.82 -13.47
N GLU A 129 5.79 -30.60 -13.09
CA GLU A 129 6.70 -31.24 -14.04
C GLU A 129 5.99 -32.28 -14.90
N ALA A 130 5.19 -33.16 -14.28
CA ALA A 130 4.43 -34.18 -15.01
C ALA A 130 3.45 -33.58 -16.02
N GLU A 131 2.79 -32.48 -15.66
CA GLU A 131 1.89 -31.73 -16.54
C GLU A 131 2.64 -31.12 -17.74
N SER A 132 3.83 -30.56 -17.50
CA SER A 132 4.64 -29.94 -18.57
C SER A 132 5.16 -30.96 -19.59
N ASN A 133 5.32 -32.22 -19.17
CA ASN A 133 5.77 -33.33 -20.02
C ASN A 133 4.62 -34.07 -20.72
N GLY A 134 3.37 -33.85 -20.30
CA GLY A 134 2.20 -34.50 -20.87
C GLY A 134 1.65 -33.74 -22.07
N SER A 135 1.43 -34.42 -23.20
CA SER A 135 0.75 -33.89 -24.41
C SER A 135 -0.74 -33.56 -24.21
N ARG A 136 -1.20 -33.34 -22.99
CA ARG A 136 -2.59 -32.94 -22.72
C ARG A 136 -2.71 -31.45 -22.93
N VAL A 137 -3.60 -31.05 -23.85
CA VAL A 137 -4.07 -29.66 -23.97
C VAL A 137 -4.48 -29.21 -22.57
N ASN A 138 -3.71 -28.31 -21.97
CA ASN A 138 -4.00 -27.84 -20.63
C ASN A 138 -5.33 -27.09 -20.67
N ALA A 139 -6.37 -27.68 -20.08
CA ALA A 139 -7.72 -27.10 -20.04
C ALA A 139 -7.74 -25.70 -19.40
N LEU A 140 -6.68 -25.34 -18.66
CA LEU A 140 -6.49 -24.03 -18.04
C LEU A 140 -5.91 -22.97 -18.99
N MET A 141 -5.33 -23.34 -20.14
CA MET A 141 -4.78 -22.41 -21.18
C MET A 141 -5.82 -21.47 -21.82
N THR A 142 -7.06 -21.47 -21.33
CA THR A 142 -8.13 -20.52 -21.69
C THR A 142 -7.71 -19.04 -21.54
N ALA A 143 -6.68 -18.74 -20.75
CA ALA A 143 -6.13 -17.38 -20.60
C ALA A 143 -5.71 -16.77 -21.94
N TRP A 144 -5.18 -17.57 -22.88
CA TRP A 144 -4.84 -17.11 -24.23
C TRP A 144 -6.05 -16.88 -25.14
N ASN A 145 -7.18 -17.51 -24.81
CA ASN A 145 -8.41 -17.56 -25.60
C ASN A 145 -9.55 -16.80 -24.91
N SER A 146 -9.25 -15.64 -24.30
CA SER A 146 -10.27 -14.78 -23.69
C SER A 146 -11.29 -14.33 -24.75
N THR A 147 -12.50 -14.92 -24.67
CA THR A 147 -13.64 -14.61 -25.54
C THR A 147 -14.43 -13.37 -25.09
N ARG A 148 -14.00 -12.67 -24.02
CA ARG A 148 -14.69 -11.46 -23.53
C ARG A 148 -14.44 -10.27 -24.46
N ARG A 149 -15.26 -10.19 -25.51
CA ARG A 149 -15.41 -9.05 -26.44
C ARG A 149 -16.23 -7.88 -25.87
N GLN A 150 -16.31 -7.70 -24.55
CA GLN A 150 -16.71 -6.39 -24.04
C GLN A 150 -15.49 -5.48 -24.22
N GLY A 151 -15.40 -4.86 -25.40
CA GLY A 151 -14.32 -3.95 -25.73
C GLY A 151 -14.21 -2.88 -24.64
N TRP A 152 -12.98 -2.55 -24.26
CA TRP A 152 -12.71 -1.42 -23.37
C TRP A 152 -13.33 -0.17 -23.99
N LYS A 153 -14.25 0.49 -23.26
CA LYS A 153 -14.78 1.77 -23.68
C LYS A 153 -13.74 2.84 -23.34
N PRO A 154 -13.26 3.65 -24.30
CA PRO A 154 -12.37 4.75 -23.97
C PRO A 154 -13.09 5.73 -23.04
N CYS A 155 -12.38 6.28 -22.06
CA CYS A 155 -12.92 7.32 -21.20
C CYS A 155 -12.81 8.73 -21.80
N VAL A 156 -12.25 8.84 -23.02
CA VAL A 156 -12.23 10.04 -23.86
C VAL A 156 -13.02 9.77 -25.14
N ASP A 157 -14.08 10.53 -25.39
CA ASP A 157 -14.70 10.60 -26.70
C ASP A 157 -13.86 11.53 -27.60
N LYS A 158 -13.56 11.12 -28.84
CA LYS A 158 -12.72 11.86 -29.79
C LYS A 158 -13.38 13.15 -30.34
N SER A 159 -14.39 13.70 -29.67
CA SER A 159 -14.98 14.97 -30.08
C SER A 159 -13.97 16.08 -29.81
N ILE A 160 -13.19 16.42 -30.84
CA ILE A 160 -12.28 17.56 -30.81
C ILE A 160 -13.17 18.81 -30.86
N SER A 161 -13.33 19.47 -29.71
CA SER A 161 -13.90 20.82 -29.72
C SER A 161 -12.90 21.73 -30.43
N THR A 162 -13.32 22.35 -31.54
CA THR A 162 -12.50 23.28 -32.33
C THR A 162 -12.59 24.72 -31.82
N THR A 163 -13.28 24.93 -30.70
CA THR A 163 -13.41 26.25 -30.05
C THR A 163 -12.10 26.66 -29.42
N GLU A 164 -11.65 27.88 -29.71
CA GLU A 164 -10.55 28.52 -29.00
C GLU A 164 -10.82 28.54 -27.49
N LEU A 165 -9.79 28.27 -26.70
CA LEU A 165 -9.89 28.33 -25.26
C LEU A 165 -10.11 29.78 -24.80
N PRO A 166 -10.96 30.00 -23.77
CA PRO A 166 -11.16 31.33 -23.22
C PRO A 166 -9.86 31.88 -22.61
N LYS A 167 -9.81 33.20 -22.42
CA LYS A 167 -8.68 33.86 -21.74
C LYS A 167 -8.44 33.22 -20.37
N SER A 168 -7.19 32.88 -20.11
CA SER A 168 -6.76 32.22 -18.86
C SER A 168 -6.90 33.15 -17.64
N ASN A 169 -7.28 32.57 -16.51
CA ASN A 169 -7.35 33.24 -15.21
C ASN A 169 -5.97 33.46 -14.56
N GLY A 170 -4.91 32.85 -15.08
CA GLY A 170 -3.54 32.95 -14.56
C GLY A 170 -2.74 31.66 -14.74
N PHE A 171 -1.53 31.64 -14.17
CA PHE A 171 -0.58 30.53 -14.27
C PHE A 171 -0.60 29.65 -13.03
N LEU A 172 -0.80 28.35 -13.23
CA LEU A 172 -0.78 27.33 -12.18
C LEU A 172 0.53 26.55 -12.23
N ILE A 173 1.32 26.67 -11.18
CA ILE A 173 2.60 25.97 -11.01
C ILE A 173 2.42 24.84 -10.01
N ILE A 174 2.72 23.61 -10.44
CA ILE A 174 2.53 22.41 -9.61
C ILE A 174 3.86 21.70 -9.41
N GLU A 175 4.15 21.34 -8.16
CA GLU A 175 5.26 20.45 -7.82
C GLU A 175 4.75 19.06 -7.46
N ALA A 176 4.84 18.13 -8.40
CA ALA A 176 4.44 16.75 -8.21
C ALA A 176 5.40 16.04 -7.24
N ASN A 177 4.83 15.39 -6.22
CA ASN A 177 5.59 14.70 -5.18
C ASN A 177 5.20 13.23 -5.10
N GLY A 178 6.18 12.38 -4.78
CA GLY A 178 6.02 10.94 -4.64
C GLY A 178 6.94 10.17 -5.59
N GLY A 179 6.73 8.86 -5.72
CA GLY A 179 7.36 8.08 -6.80
C GLY A 179 6.66 8.30 -8.15
N LEU A 180 7.23 7.81 -9.24
CA LEU A 180 6.77 8.08 -10.61
C LEU A 180 5.26 7.84 -10.83
N ASN A 181 4.71 6.72 -10.34
CA ASN A 181 3.27 6.45 -10.47
C ASN A 181 2.39 7.45 -9.68
N GLN A 182 2.88 7.97 -8.56
CA GLN A 182 2.18 9.01 -7.80
C GLN A 182 2.30 10.36 -8.51
N GLN A 183 3.48 10.67 -9.06
CA GLN A 183 3.68 11.87 -9.88
C GLN A 183 2.78 11.85 -11.12
N ARG A 184 2.63 10.70 -11.80
CA ARG A 184 1.68 10.51 -12.91
C ARG A 184 0.26 10.91 -12.51
N LEU A 185 -0.24 10.42 -11.38
CA LEU A 185 -1.56 10.79 -10.86
C LEU A 185 -1.64 12.28 -10.52
N SER A 186 -0.59 12.84 -9.90
CA SER A 186 -0.50 14.27 -9.61
C SER A 186 -0.55 15.14 -10.86
N ILE A 187 0.09 14.74 -11.96
CA ILE A 187 0.03 15.46 -13.24
C ILE A 187 -1.40 15.43 -13.78
N CYS A 188 -2.08 14.29 -13.73
CA CYS A 188 -3.47 14.17 -14.17
C CYS A 188 -4.41 15.06 -13.35
N ASP A 189 -4.21 15.11 -12.04
CA ASP A 189 -4.92 16.04 -11.15
C ASP A 189 -4.57 17.50 -11.47
N ALA A 190 -3.32 17.82 -11.82
CA ALA A 190 -2.90 19.17 -12.18
C ALA A 190 -3.61 19.66 -13.45
N VAL A 191 -3.70 18.83 -14.49
CA VAL A 191 -4.45 19.13 -15.71
C VAL A 191 -5.93 19.35 -15.39
N ALA A 192 -6.51 18.48 -14.57
CA ALA A 192 -7.92 18.60 -14.18
C ALA A 192 -8.20 19.87 -13.37
N VAL A 193 -7.30 20.25 -12.45
CA VAL A 193 -7.39 21.50 -11.69
C VAL A 193 -7.19 22.72 -12.60
N ALA A 194 -6.26 22.68 -13.54
CA ALA A 194 -6.04 23.75 -14.49
C ALA A 194 -7.29 24.00 -15.36
N GLY A 195 -7.91 22.94 -15.88
CA GLY A 195 -9.18 23.05 -16.61
C GLY A 195 -10.33 23.54 -15.73
N LEU A 196 -10.45 23.04 -14.48
CA LEU A 196 -11.45 23.51 -13.52
C LEU A 196 -11.35 25.01 -13.22
N LEU A 197 -10.11 25.52 -13.14
CA LEU A 197 -9.82 26.92 -12.82
C LEU A 197 -9.74 27.81 -14.06
N ASN A 198 -9.88 27.26 -15.27
CA ASN A 198 -9.55 27.92 -16.52
C ASN A 198 -8.18 28.62 -16.45
N ALA A 199 -7.16 27.88 -15.99
CA ALA A 199 -5.81 28.35 -15.76
C ALA A 199 -4.85 27.79 -16.80
N THR A 200 -3.77 28.51 -17.07
CA THR A 200 -2.65 28.03 -17.86
C THR A 200 -1.77 27.17 -16.96
N LEU A 201 -1.60 25.89 -17.29
CA LEU A 201 -0.72 24.99 -16.56
C LEU A 201 0.72 25.21 -17.02
N VAL A 202 1.63 25.48 -16.08
CA VAL A 202 3.07 25.34 -16.35
C VAL A 202 3.42 23.86 -16.21
N ILE A 203 4.26 23.32 -17.12
CA ILE A 203 4.67 21.91 -17.09
C ILE A 203 5.04 21.50 -15.65
N PRO A 204 4.43 20.44 -15.09
CA PRO A 204 4.63 20.08 -13.69
C PRO A 204 6.09 19.80 -13.36
N ILE A 205 6.55 20.37 -12.25
CA ILE A 205 7.91 20.21 -11.75
C ILE A 205 7.95 18.95 -10.87
N PHE A 206 8.97 18.10 -11.04
CA PHE A 206 9.16 16.94 -10.18
C PHE A 206 9.99 17.31 -8.96
N HIS A 207 9.42 17.06 -7.77
CA HIS A 207 10.13 17.28 -6.53
C HIS A 207 11.12 16.13 -6.27
N LEU A 208 12.39 16.45 -6.01
CA LEU A 208 13.40 15.47 -5.65
C LEU A 208 12.99 14.74 -4.37
N ASN A 209 12.70 13.45 -4.48
CA ASN A 209 12.24 12.65 -3.36
C ASN A 209 13.43 12.01 -2.62
N SER A 210 13.42 12.04 -1.29
CA SER A 210 14.51 11.49 -0.46
C SER A 210 14.67 9.97 -0.54
N VAL A 211 13.62 9.25 -0.93
CA VAL A 211 13.59 7.78 -1.07
C VAL A 211 14.14 7.36 -2.42
N TRP A 212 13.64 7.97 -3.50
CA TRP A 212 13.99 7.58 -4.88
C TRP A 212 15.23 8.28 -5.41
N ARG A 213 15.53 9.49 -4.90
CA ARG A 213 16.67 10.33 -5.31
C ARG A 213 16.79 10.52 -6.83
N ASP A 214 15.64 10.53 -7.50
CA ASP A 214 15.54 10.71 -8.94
C ASP A 214 15.50 12.20 -9.29
N SER A 215 16.48 12.65 -10.06
CA SER A 215 16.64 14.03 -10.53
C SER A 215 16.02 14.29 -11.91
N SER A 216 15.37 13.27 -12.51
CA SER A 216 14.70 13.39 -13.80
C SER A 216 13.66 14.50 -13.78
N LYS A 217 13.62 15.27 -14.86
CA LYS A 217 12.62 16.30 -15.14
C LYS A 217 11.46 15.71 -15.93
N PHE A 218 10.43 16.52 -16.17
CA PHE A 218 9.27 16.10 -16.95
C PHE A 218 9.67 15.60 -18.34
N GLY A 219 10.44 16.39 -19.10
CA GLY A 219 10.89 16.05 -20.46
C GLY A 219 11.82 14.83 -20.58
N ASP A 220 12.49 14.44 -19.49
CA ASP A 220 13.30 13.21 -19.49
C ASP A 220 12.41 11.96 -19.57
N ILE A 221 11.22 12.04 -18.96
CA ILE A 221 10.28 10.92 -18.84
C ILE A 221 9.16 10.99 -19.88
N PHE A 222 8.62 12.18 -20.13
CA PHE A 222 7.43 12.39 -20.95
C PHE A 222 7.72 13.32 -22.13
N ASP A 223 7.00 13.12 -23.22
CA ASP A 223 7.06 13.96 -24.42
C ASP A 223 6.32 15.30 -24.16
N GLU A 224 7.07 16.37 -23.91
CA GLU A 224 6.53 17.71 -23.60
C GLU A 224 5.72 18.30 -24.76
N ASP A 225 6.21 18.16 -25.99
CA ASP A 225 5.56 18.68 -27.19
C ASP A 225 4.22 17.99 -27.41
N PHE A 226 4.21 16.67 -27.30
CA PHE A 226 2.98 15.90 -27.41
C PHE A 226 2.00 16.22 -26.27
N PHE A 227 2.50 16.39 -25.04
CA PHE A 227 1.65 16.74 -23.89
C PHE A 227 0.94 18.08 -24.09
N ILE A 228 1.66 19.11 -24.55
CA ILE A 228 1.09 20.43 -24.89
C ILE A 228 0.09 20.27 -26.04
N TYR A 229 0.49 19.59 -27.12
CA TYR A 229 -0.36 19.38 -28.29
C TYR A 229 -1.68 18.66 -27.96
N ALA A 230 -1.63 17.60 -27.16
CA ALA A 230 -2.79 16.79 -26.81
C ALA A 230 -3.81 17.54 -25.93
N LEU A 231 -3.34 18.54 -25.16
CA LEU A 231 -4.18 19.32 -24.25
C LEU A 231 -4.65 20.65 -24.82
N LYS A 232 -4.11 21.12 -25.96
CA LYS A 232 -4.28 22.47 -26.50
C LYS A 232 -5.71 22.99 -26.63
N ASN A 233 -6.70 22.10 -26.81
CA ASN A 233 -8.12 22.47 -26.96
C ASN A 233 -8.91 22.40 -25.64
N HIS A 234 -8.25 22.03 -24.54
CA HIS A 234 -8.90 21.75 -23.26
C HIS A 234 -8.23 22.47 -22.08
N VAL A 235 -6.90 22.58 -22.10
CA VAL A 235 -6.09 23.28 -21.09
C VAL A 235 -4.89 23.91 -21.79
N ASN A 236 -4.68 25.21 -21.58
CA ASN A 236 -3.46 25.87 -22.04
C ASN A 236 -2.27 25.38 -21.21
N VAL A 237 -1.22 24.90 -21.88
CA VAL A 237 0.00 24.42 -21.23
C VAL A 237 1.20 25.17 -21.78
N VAL A 238 2.07 25.64 -20.89
CA VAL A 238 3.34 26.31 -21.23
C VAL A 238 4.50 25.59 -20.56
N ARG A 239 5.66 25.60 -21.21
CA ARG A 239 6.88 24.95 -20.69
C ARG A 239 7.38 25.63 -19.42
N GLU A 240 7.46 26.95 -19.49
CA GLU A 240 7.97 27.79 -18.41
C GLU A 240 7.02 28.98 -18.20
N LEU A 241 7.17 29.65 -17.05
CA LEU A 241 6.41 30.85 -16.77
C LEU A 241 6.89 31.97 -17.72
N PRO A 242 5.99 32.71 -18.40
CA PRO A 242 6.38 33.82 -19.25
C PRO A 242 7.22 34.87 -18.50
N GLU A 243 8.22 35.44 -19.18
CA GLU A 243 9.19 36.36 -18.59
C GLU A 243 8.52 37.60 -17.97
N ASP A 244 7.48 38.14 -18.61
CA ASP A 244 6.70 39.29 -18.14
C ASP A 244 5.96 39.01 -16.81
N ILE A 245 5.49 37.77 -16.64
CA ILE A 245 4.89 37.33 -15.39
C ILE A 245 5.96 37.07 -14.34
N LEU A 246 7.06 36.43 -14.72
CA LEU A 246 8.14 36.10 -13.80
C LEU A 246 8.85 37.37 -13.25
N GLN A 247 8.95 38.43 -14.05
CA GLN A 247 9.45 39.74 -13.64
C GLN A 247 8.62 40.37 -12.52
N GLN A 248 7.29 40.16 -12.49
CA GLN A 248 6.42 40.63 -11.41
C GLN A 248 6.77 39.99 -10.04
N PHE A 249 7.54 38.90 -10.07
CA PHE A 249 8.02 38.18 -8.90
C PHE A 249 9.55 38.25 -8.76
N ASP A 250 10.16 39.35 -9.21
CA ASP A 250 11.61 39.60 -9.17
C ASP A 250 12.44 38.46 -9.75
N ASN A 251 11.97 37.88 -10.87
CA ASN A 251 12.61 36.75 -11.54
C ASN A 251 12.76 35.49 -10.67
N ASN A 252 11.91 35.30 -9.65
CA ASN A 252 12.05 34.22 -8.68
C ASN A 252 10.72 33.51 -8.38
N ILE A 253 10.58 32.28 -8.85
CA ILE A 253 9.41 31.41 -8.62
C ILE A 253 9.13 31.22 -7.11
N SER A 254 10.15 31.28 -6.25
CA SER A 254 9.97 31.12 -4.81
C SER A 254 9.20 32.27 -4.17
N LYS A 255 9.15 33.45 -4.81
CA LYS A 255 8.35 34.60 -4.39
C LYS A 255 6.87 34.46 -4.75
N ILE A 256 6.53 33.55 -5.67
CA ILE A 256 5.15 33.22 -6.00
C ILE A 256 4.52 32.48 -4.81
N VAL A 257 3.29 32.90 -4.46
CA VAL A 257 2.55 32.34 -3.34
C VAL A 257 2.43 30.81 -3.44
N ASN A 258 2.86 30.11 -2.39
CA ASN A 258 2.65 28.66 -2.27
C ASN A 258 1.38 28.37 -1.47
N LEU A 259 0.33 27.92 -2.16
CA LEU A 259 -0.94 27.55 -1.56
C LEU A 259 -0.87 26.13 -0.99
N ARG A 260 -1.14 25.99 0.32
CA ARG A 260 -1.21 24.69 0.99
C ARG A 260 -2.60 24.10 0.90
N VAL A 261 -2.84 23.28 -0.13
CA VAL A 261 -4.12 22.59 -0.34
C VAL A 261 -4.22 21.33 0.53
N LYS A 262 -5.37 21.14 1.18
CA LYS A 262 -5.65 19.92 1.96
C LYS A 262 -5.67 18.69 1.05
N GLY A 263 -5.34 17.52 1.59
CA GLY A 263 -5.47 16.28 0.83
C GLY A 263 -6.93 16.03 0.45
N TRP A 264 -7.17 15.54 -0.76
CA TRP A 264 -8.51 15.23 -1.29
C TRP A 264 -9.48 16.42 -1.30
N SER A 265 -8.99 17.63 -1.56
CA SER A 265 -9.84 18.82 -1.65
C SER A 265 -10.86 18.73 -2.80
N SER A 266 -12.10 19.18 -2.55
CA SER A 266 -13.17 19.18 -3.55
C SER A 266 -12.96 20.23 -4.65
N PRO A 267 -13.61 20.08 -5.82
CA PRO A 267 -13.62 21.12 -6.85
C PRO A 267 -14.07 22.49 -6.33
N THR A 268 -15.10 22.52 -5.46
CA THR A 268 -15.59 23.74 -4.82
C THR A 268 -14.52 24.43 -3.99
N TYR A 269 -13.65 23.68 -3.30
CA TYR A 269 -12.53 24.25 -2.56
C TYR A 269 -11.57 25.01 -3.49
N TYR A 270 -11.25 24.44 -4.65
CA TYR A 270 -10.40 25.11 -5.64
C TYR A 270 -11.05 26.41 -6.14
N LEU A 271 -12.34 26.36 -6.51
CA LEU A 271 -13.08 27.53 -6.98
C LEU A 271 -13.19 28.63 -5.91
N GLN A 272 -13.33 28.28 -4.63
CA GLN A 272 -13.52 29.27 -3.56
C GLN A 272 -12.22 29.77 -2.92
N LYS A 273 -11.14 28.98 -2.94
CA LYS A 273 -9.90 29.28 -2.21
C LYS A 273 -8.67 29.47 -3.11
N VAL A 274 -8.62 28.78 -4.24
CA VAL A 274 -7.47 28.85 -5.16
C VAL A 274 -7.75 29.87 -6.26
N LEU A 275 -8.92 29.81 -6.91
CA LEU A 275 -9.27 30.71 -8.01
C LEU A 275 -9.14 32.21 -7.66
N PRO A 276 -9.66 32.71 -6.51
CA PRO A 276 -9.57 34.13 -6.21
C PRO A 276 -8.12 34.60 -6.04
N LYS A 277 -7.24 33.71 -5.54
CA LYS A 277 -5.82 33.98 -5.37
C LYS A 277 -5.07 33.94 -6.70
N LEU A 278 -5.45 33.01 -7.58
CA LEU A 278 -4.93 32.94 -8.94
C LEU A 278 -5.22 34.22 -9.73
N VAL A 279 -6.48 34.67 -9.73
CA VAL A 279 -6.88 35.89 -10.44
C VAL A 279 -6.21 37.13 -9.83
N GLN A 280 -6.11 37.21 -8.51
CA GLN A 280 -5.51 38.36 -7.82
C GLN A 280 -4.01 38.51 -8.13
N MET A 281 -3.27 37.40 -8.18
CA MET A 281 -1.80 37.42 -8.26
C MET A 281 -1.26 37.08 -9.65
N GLY A 282 -2.10 36.63 -10.59
CA GLY A 282 -1.69 36.21 -11.92
C GLY A 282 -0.98 34.84 -11.98
N ALA A 283 -0.29 34.44 -10.90
CA ALA A 283 0.33 33.11 -10.78
C ALA A 283 0.23 32.56 -9.35
N VAL A 284 0.05 31.24 -9.22
CA VAL A 284 0.09 30.54 -7.92
C VAL A 284 0.86 29.23 -8.02
N ARG A 285 1.51 28.87 -6.91
CA ARG A 285 2.21 27.60 -6.76
C ARG A 285 1.49 26.69 -5.79
N ILE A 286 1.46 25.39 -6.05
CA ILE A 286 0.95 24.39 -5.10
C ILE A 286 2.01 23.31 -4.91
N ALA A 287 2.69 23.34 -3.75
CA ALA A 287 3.75 22.42 -3.42
C ALA A 287 3.68 21.96 -1.93
N PRO A 288 3.75 20.64 -1.64
CA PRO A 288 3.78 19.52 -2.56
C PRO A 288 2.37 19.14 -3.07
N PHE A 289 2.29 18.70 -4.32
CA PHE A 289 1.07 18.24 -4.97
C PHE A 289 1.06 16.71 -5.08
N SER A 290 0.33 16.08 -4.15
CA SER A 290 0.08 14.64 -4.12
C SER A 290 -1.27 14.39 -3.46
N ASN A 291 -2.19 13.72 -4.18
CA ASN A 291 -3.57 13.47 -3.75
C ASN A 291 -4.28 14.74 -3.25
N ARG A 292 -4.16 15.84 -4.00
CA ARG A 292 -4.71 17.16 -3.59
C ARG A 292 -6.08 17.45 -4.20
N LEU A 293 -6.53 16.69 -5.18
CA LEU A 293 -7.89 16.73 -5.70
C LEU A 293 -8.67 15.51 -5.19
N ALA A 294 -9.94 15.69 -4.84
CA ALA A 294 -10.82 14.60 -4.41
C ALA A 294 -10.91 13.49 -5.47
N GLN A 295 -11.13 12.25 -5.04
CA GLN A 295 -11.29 11.14 -6.00
C GLN A 295 -12.59 11.31 -6.81
N GLU A 296 -13.69 11.60 -6.10
CA GLU A 296 -14.99 11.89 -6.71
C GLU A 296 -15.05 13.35 -7.14
N VAL A 297 -15.16 13.56 -8.45
CA VAL A 297 -15.26 14.88 -9.09
C VAL A 297 -16.30 14.83 -10.21
N PRO A 298 -16.83 15.99 -10.64
CA PRO A 298 -17.72 16.08 -11.79
C PRO A 298 -17.15 15.42 -13.05
N SER A 299 -18.03 14.96 -13.93
CA SER A 299 -17.68 14.18 -15.13
C SER A 299 -16.67 14.88 -16.05
N ASN A 300 -16.79 16.18 -16.24
CA ASN A 300 -15.85 16.99 -17.04
C ASN A 300 -14.43 17.02 -16.43
N VAL A 301 -14.33 17.10 -15.09
CA VAL A 301 -13.04 17.06 -14.39
C VAL A 301 -12.43 15.67 -14.44
N GLN A 302 -13.26 14.63 -14.29
CA GLN A 302 -12.82 13.24 -14.41
C GLN A 302 -12.38 12.90 -15.84
N TRP A 303 -13.05 13.49 -16.84
CA TRP A 303 -12.69 13.37 -18.24
C TRP A 303 -11.30 13.95 -18.53
N LEU A 304 -10.97 15.13 -17.98
CA LEU A 304 -9.62 15.71 -18.09
C LEU A 304 -8.54 14.82 -17.47
N ARG A 305 -8.82 14.19 -16.32
CA ARG A 305 -7.90 13.21 -15.72
C ARG A 305 -7.65 12.05 -16.68
N CYS A 306 -8.71 11.53 -17.30
CA CYS A 306 -8.60 10.44 -18.26
C CYS A 306 -7.78 10.87 -19.50
N LEU A 307 -8.09 12.01 -20.09
CA LEU A 307 -7.38 12.57 -21.24
C LEU A 307 -5.88 12.71 -20.93
N ALA A 308 -5.55 13.30 -19.78
CA ALA A 308 -4.17 13.44 -19.35
C ALA A 308 -3.48 12.08 -19.19
N ASN A 309 -4.14 11.13 -18.52
CA ASN A 309 -3.53 9.87 -18.11
C ASN A 309 -3.30 8.86 -19.24
N TYR A 310 -4.19 8.84 -20.23
CA TYR A 310 -4.21 7.80 -21.27
C TYR A 310 -3.83 8.33 -22.66
N GLU A 311 -4.04 9.62 -22.92
CA GLU A 311 -3.68 10.22 -24.21
C GLU A 311 -2.45 11.13 -24.07
N ALA A 312 -2.54 12.20 -23.26
CA ALA A 312 -1.54 13.26 -23.25
C ALA A 312 -0.18 12.84 -22.66
N LEU A 313 -0.18 12.01 -21.61
CA LEU A 313 1.05 11.49 -21.02
C LEU A 313 1.62 10.34 -21.86
N ARG A 314 2.50 10.70 -22.79
CA ARG A 314 3.34 9.75 -23.54
C ARG A 314 4.77 9.79 -23.05
N PHE A 315 5.41 8.63 -22.98
CA PHE A 315 6.84 8.56 -22.67
C PHE A 315 7.68 9.29 -23.73
N SER A 316 8.82 9.83 -23.29
CA SER A 316 9.77 10.51 -24.16
C SER A 316 10.24 9.59 -25.29
N GLY A 317 10.64 10.19 -26.42
CA GLY A 317 11.10 9.45 -27.60
C GLY A 317 12.16 8.37 -27.31
N PRO A 318 13.21 8.64 -26.51
CA PRO A 318 14.20 7.63 -26.13
C PRO A 318 13.59 6.43 -25.39
N ILE A 319 12.75 6.66 -24.37
CA ILE A 319 12.11 5.58 -23.60
C ILE A 319 11.21 4.74 -24.50
N ARG A 320 10.41 5.39 -25.35
CA ARG A 320 9.48 4.71 -26.25
C ARG A 320 10.21 3.82 -27.26
N ARG A 321 11.28 4.32 -27.90
CA ARG A 321 12.07 3.52 -28.85
C ARG A 321 12.70 2.29 -28.18
N LEU A 322 13.26 2.45 -26.98
CA LEU A 322 13.82 1.33 -26.23
C LEU A 322 12.73 0.30 -25.89
N ALA A 323 11.57 0.77 -25.42
CA ALA A 323 10.44 -0.10 -25.11
C ALA A 323 9.92 -0.87 -26.34
N GLU A 324 9.79 -0.20 -27.50
CA GLU A 324 9.42 -0.82 -28.78
C GLU A 324 10.42 -1.93 -29.16
N ASN A 325 11.74 -1.65 -29.11
CA ASN A 325 12.77 -2.64 -29.39
C ASN A 325 12.71 -3.85 -28.43
N MET A 326 12.49 -3.61 -27.14
CA MET A 326 12.36 -4.68 -26.15
C MET A 326 11.13 -5.55 -26.40
N VAL A 327 9.99 -4.94 -26.76
CA VAL A 327 8.77 -5.66 -27.13
C VAL A 327 9.01 -6.50 -28.38
N ASP A 328 9.64 -5.95 -29.41
CA ASP A 328 9.96 -6.68 -30.64
C ASP A 328 10.85 -7.90 -30.37
N ARG A 329 11.87 -7.75 -29.51
CA ARG A 329 12.73 -8.86 -29.07
C ARG A 329 11.93 -9.91 -28.30
N MET A 330 11.05 -9.48 -27.39
CA MET A 330 10.21 -10.39 -26.63
C MET A 330 9.25 -11.19 -27.53
N VAL A 331 8.63 -10.54 -28.51
CA VAL A 331 7.76 -11.17 -29.51
C VAL A 331 8.56 -12.18 -30.34
N LYS A 332 9.76 -11.81 -30.81
CA LYS A 332 10.65 -12.72 -31.55
C LYS A 332 11.08 -13.94 -30.72
N ASN A 333 11.48 -13.73 -29.47
CA ASN A 333 11.86 -14.82 -28.55
C ASN A 333 10.68 -15.73 -28.18
N SER A 334 9.45 -15.26 -28.38
CA SER A 334 8.20 -15.98 -28.10
C SER A 334 7.57 -16.59 -29.36
N SER A 335 8.37 -16.92 -30.38
CA SER A 335 7.88 -17.48 -31.65
C SER A 335 7.06 -18.76 -31.48
N GLN A 336 7.39 -19.60 -30.50
CA GLN A 336 6.69 -20.86 -30.21
C GLN A 336 5.23 -20.67 -29.76
N SER A 337 4.90 -19.51 -29.18
CA SER A 337 3.55 -19.13 -28.77
C SER A 337 2.91 -18.12 -29.75
N GLY A 338 3.44 -18.00 -30.97
CA GLY A 338 2.97 -17.04 -31.96
C GLY A 338 3.21 -15.58 -31.55
N GLY A 339 4.29 -15.33 -30.81
CA GLY A 339 4.65 -14.00 -30.31
C GLY A 339 3.97 -13.61 -29.00
N LYS A 340 3.18 -14.51 -28.39
CA LYS A 340 2.44 -14.24 -27.15
C LYS A 340 3.32 -14.49 -25.93
N TYR A 341 3.33 -13.57 -24.98
CA TYR A 341 4.07 -13.69 -23.74
C TYR A 341 3.31 -13.09 -22.56
N VAL A 342 3.70 -13.47 -21.34
CA VAL A 342 3.13 -12.92 -20.11
C VAL A 342 4.04 -11.83 -19.59
N SER A 343 3.48 -10.67 -19.23
CA SER A 343 4.22 -9.60 -18.57
C SER A 343 3.79 -9.49 -17.11
N VAL A 344 4.77 -9.48 -16.21
CA VAL A 344 4.56 -9.44 -14.76
C VAL A 344 5.32 -8.28 -14.16
N HIS A 345 4.64 -7.47 -13.34
CA HIS A 345 5.28 -6.46 -12.51
C HIS A 345 5.48 -7.01 -11.09
N LEU A 346 6.72 -7.26 -10.69
CA LEU A 346 7.07 -7.75 -9.36
C LEU A 346 7.50 -6.61 -8.46
N ARG A 347 6.71 -6.35 -7.42
CA ARG A 347 6.97 -5.30 -6.43
C ARG A 347 7.44 -5.90 -5.09
N PHE A 348 8.53 -6.68 -5.17
CA PHE A 348 9.15 -7.42 -4.07
C PHE A 348 10.56 -6.90 -3.72
N GLU A 349 10.73 -5.59 -3.70
CA GLU A 349 11.97 -4.90 -3.35
C GLU A 349 12.07 -4.65 -1.83
N GLU A 350 13.29 -4.42 -1.33
CA GLU A 350 13.59 -4.26 0.11
C GLU A 350 12.65 -3.26 0.80
N ASP A 351 12.36 -2.12 0.16
CA ASP A 351 11.48 -1.09 0.70
C ASP A 351 10.04 -1.58 0.88
N MET A 352 9.53 -2.39 -0.05
CA MET A 352 8.17 -2.91 -0.01
C MET A 352 8.01 -4.04 0.99
N VAL A 353 8.99 -4.94 1.05
CA VAL A 353 9.06 -6.00 2.07
C VAL A 353 9.09 -5.34 3.46
N ALA A 354 9.97 -4.35 3.65
CA ALA A 354 10.10 -3.62 4.91
C ALA A 354 8.82 -2.85 5.28
N PHE A 355 8.20 -2.16 4.32
CA PHE A 355 7.01 -1.32 4.55
C PHE A 355 5.76 -2.14 4.87
N SER A 356 5.61 -3.32 4.25
CA SER A 356 4.44 -4.19 4.44
C SER A 356 4.36 -4.77 5.86
N CYS A 357 5.49 -4.80 6.57
CA CYS A 357 5.64 -5.46 7.86
C CYS A 357 5.14 -6.92 7.85
N CYS A 358 5.30 -7.60 6.72
CA CYS A 358 5.02 -9.01 6.58
C CYS A 358 6.25 -9.85 6.97
N GLU A 359 6.01 -11.11 7.29
CA GLU A 359 7.05 -12.09 7.60
C GLU A 359 7.02 -13.17 6.53
N TYR A 360 8.21 -13.46 5.96
CA TYR A 360 8.41 -14.53 4.99
C TYR A 360 9.21 -15.66 5.66
N ASP A 361 10.06 -16.35 4.91
CA ASP A 361 10.81 -17.53 5.36
C ASP A 361 12.25 -17.17 5.78
N GLY A 362 12.57 -15.88 5.99
CA GLY A 362 13.89 -15.42 6.42
C GLY A 362 14.11 -15.35 7.93
N GLY A 363 13.10 -15.66 8.75
CA GLY A 363 13.21 -15.75 10.21
C GLY A 363 13.61 -14.44 10.91
N GLU A 364 14.30 -14.57 12.05
CA GLU A 364 14.71 -13.40 12.84
C GLU A 364 15.75 -12.52 12.13
N GLU A 365 16.54 -13.08 11.21
CA GLU A 365 17.49 -12.31 10.40
C GLU A 365 16.76 -11.33 9.48
N GLU A 366 15.80 -11.83 8.68
CA GLU A 366 14.96 -10.98 7.82
C GLU A 366 14.23 -9.92 8.64
N LYS A 367 13.64 -10.32 9.77
CA LYS A 367 12.93 -9.38 10.65
C LYS A 367 13.84 -8.24 11.13
N ARG A 368 15.06 -8.55 11.56
CA ARG A 368 16.06 -7.56 11.97
C ARG A 368 16.48 -6.66 10.81
N GLU A 369 16.73 -7.23 9.63
CA GLU A 369 17.06 -6.48 8.42
C GLU A 369 15.93 -5.50 8.05
N MET A 370 14.69 -5.98 8.04
CA MET A 370 13.52 -5.18 7.73
C MET A 370 13.27 -4.08 8.78
N ASP A 371 13.60 -4.30 10.06
CA ASP A 371 13.56 -3.26 11.10
C ASP A 371 14.58 -2.14 10.85
N ILE A 372 15.80 -2.50 10.43
CA ILE A 372 16.84 -1.53 10.07
C ILE A 372 16.41 -0.74 8.82
N ALA A 373 15.92 -1.42 7.78
CA ALA A 373 15.40 -0.79 6.57
C ALA A 373 14.26 0.18 6.88
N ARG A 374 13.34 -0.20 7.77
CA ARG A 374 12.23 0.65 8.22
C ARG A 374 12.71 1.92 8.91
N GLU A 375 13.69 1.81 9.79
CA GLU A 375 14.26 2.95 10.51
C GLU A 375 14.99 3.90 9.55
N ARG A 376 15.82 3.35 8.67
CA ARG A 376 16.56 4.09 7.65
C ARG A 376 15.64 4.92 6.74
N SER A 377 14.57 4.32 6.24
CA SER A 377 13.73 4.92 5.19
C SER A 377 12.57 5.78 5.73
N TRP A 378 12.03 5.50 6.92
CA TRP A 378 10.87 6.22 7.46
C TRP A 378 11.04 6.81 8.87
N ARG A 379 12.25 6.80 9.45
CA ARG A 379 12.63 7.53 10.68
C ARG A 379 11.60 7.42 11.81
N GLY A 380 11.55 6.26 12.46
CA GLY A 380 10.66 6.00 13.59
C GLY A 380 9.16 5.91 13.26
N LYS A 381 8.72 6.05 12.00
CA LYS A 381 7.31 5.93 11.59
C LYS A 381 6.65 4.64 12.12
N PHE A 382 7.38 3.53 12.08
CA PHE A 382 6.88 2.21 12.50
C PHE A 382 6.99 1.95 14.00
N ARG A 383 7.81 2.74 14.72
CA ARG A 383 8.01 2.65 16.17
C ARG A 383 7.18 3.65 16.99
N ARG A 384 6.26 4.37 16.34
CA ARG A 384 5.38 5.34 17.03
C ARG A 384 4.51 4.64 18.07
N ARG A 385 4.38 5.25 19.24
CA ARG A 385 3.55 4.75 20.35
C ARG A 385 2.12 4.48 19.86
N GLY A 386 1.60 3.29 20.19
CA GLY A 386 0.25 2.85 19.80
C GLY A 386 0.15 2.17 18.43
N ARG A 387 1.24 2.08 17.65
CA ARG A 387 1.27 1.29 16.42
C ARG A 387 1.59 -0.16 16.74
N VAL A 388 0.73 -1.08 16.31
CA VAL A 388 0.94 -2.54 16.45
C VAL A 388 1.13 -3.14 15.06
N ILE A 389 2.23 -3.87 14.87
CA ILE A 389 2.51 -4.64 13.66
C ILE A 389 1.86 -6.02 13.81
N ARG A 390 1.06 -6.43 12.82
CA ARG A 390 0.38 -7.73 12.79
C ARG A 390 0.63 -8.42 11.45
N PRO A 391 1.77 -9.11 11.28
CA PRO A 391 2.18 -9.68 9.99
C PRO A 391 1.13 -10.64 9.43
N SER A 392 0.61 -11.53 10.28
CA SER A 392 -0.41 -12.50 9.91
C SER A 392 -1.70 -11.87 9.38
N ALA A 393 -2.16 -10.77 9.99
CA ALA A 393 -3.35 -10.05 9.53
C ALA A 393 -3.06 -9.30 8.22
N ASN A 394 -1.88 -8.69 8.08
CA ASN A 394 -1.48 -8.03 6.84
C ASN A 394 -1.51 -8.99 5.64
N ARG A 395 -1.10 -10.25 5.85
CA ARG A 395 -1.12 -11.27 4.81
C ARG A 395 -2.52 -11.68 4.41
N VAL A 396 -3.38 -11.99 5.37
CA VAL A 396 -4.79 -12.32 5.12
C VAL A 396 -5.52 -11.17 4.42
N ASP A 397 -5.20 -9.93 4.78
CA ASP A 397 -5.78 -8.73 4.18
C ASP A 397 -5.23 -8.42 2.76
N GLY A 398 -4.32 -9.24 2.22
CA GLY A 398 -3.72 -9.02 0.90
C GLY A 398 -2.76 -7.82 0.83
N LYS A 399 -2.19 -7.40 1.97
CA LYS A 399 -1.25 -6.25 2.05
C LYS A 399 0.21 -6.65 1.86
N CYS A 400 0.52 -7.94 1.94
CA CYS A 400 1.88 -8.44 1.70
C CYS A 400 2.16 -8.53 0.20
N PRO A 401 3.32 -8.03 -0.28
CA PRO A 401 3.71 -8.26 -1.65
C PRO A 401 3.91 -9.77 -1.87
N LEU A 402 3.44 -10.25 -3.02
CA LEU A 402 3.64 -11.64 -3.44
C LEU A 402 5.12 -11.86 -3.77
N THR A 403 5.66 -12.95 -3.26
CA THR A 403 7.00 -13.44 -3.64
C THR A 403 7.00 -13.87 -5.11
N PRO A 404 8.14 -13.81 -5.82
CA PRO A 404 8.22 -14.33 -7.19
C PRO A 404 7.78 -15.79 -7.30
N LEU A 405 8.01 -16.60 -6.25
CA LEU A 405 7.50 -17.97 -6.13
C LEU A 405 5.96 -18.01 -6.19
N GLU A 406 5.26 -17.20 -5.38
CA GLU A 406 3.79 -17.17 -5.36
C GLU A 406 3.22 -16.72 -6.69
N VAL A 407 3.87 -15.75 -7.35
CA VAL A 407 3.47 -15.31 -8.69
C VAL A 407 3.65 -16.43 -9.71
N GLY A 408 4.77 -17.16 -9.65
CA GLY A 408 4.98 -18.31 -10.53
C GLY A 408 3.93 -19.40 -10.32
N MET A 409 3.62 -19.76 -9.07
CA MET A 409 2.56 -20.73 -8.77
C MET A 409 1.19 -20.26 -9.25
N LEU A 410 0.88 -18.96 -9.13
CA LEU A 410 -0.35 -18.39 -9.67
C LEU A 410 -0.41 -18.55 -11.19
N LEU A 411 0.67 -18.24 -11.91
CA LEU A 411 0.74 -18.41 -13.36
C LEU A 411 0.61 -19.88 -13.80
N ARG A 412 1.27 -20.81 -13.09
CA ARG A 412 1.10 -22.25 -13.31
C ARG A 412 -0.37 -22.66 -13.10
N GLY A 413 -1.02 -22.14 -12.05
CA GLY A 413 -2.44 -22.36 -11.79
C GLY A 413 -3.40 -21.75 -12.83
N MET A 414 -2.94 -20.76 -13.61
CA MET A 414 -3.65 -20.20 -14.76
C MET A 414 -3.41 -20.99 -16.07
N GLY A 415 -2.63 -22.07 -16.01
CA GLY A 415 -2.36 -22.95 -17.15
C GLY A 415 -1.11 -22.57 -17.96
N PHE A 416 -0.33 -21.58 -17.54
CA PHE A 416 0.96 -21.30 -18.17
C PHE A 416 1.98 -22.38 -17.79
N ASP A 417 2.79 -22.78 -18.75
CA ASP A 417 3.77 -23.86 -18.61
C ASP A 417 5.22 -23.36 -18.72
N ASN A 418 6.18 -24.28 -18.65
CA ASN A 418 7.61 -23.96 -18.77
C ASN A 418 8.01 -23.48 -20.18
N ASN A 419 7.12 -23.59 -21.18
CA ASN A 419 7.37 -23.06 -22.52
C ASN A 419 6.86 -21.62 -22.69
N THR A 420 6.12 -21.11 -21.70
CA THR A 420 5.61 -19.74 -21.70
C THR A 420 6.75 -18.75 -21.46
N SER A 421 6.96 -17.83 -22.42
CA SER A 421 7.86 -16.70 -22.23
C SER A 421 7.25 -15.69 -21.25
N VAL A 422 8.05 -15.25 -20.27
CA VAL A 422 7.61 -14.32 -19.23
C VAL A 422 8.54 -13.12 -19.19
N TYR A 423 8.01 -11.92 -19.39
CA TYR A 423 8.73 -10.68 -19.13
C TYR A 423 8.49 -10.22 -17.68
N VAL A 424 9.56 -9.95 -16.94
CA VAL A 424 9.51 -9.43 -15.59
C VAL A 424 9.97 -7.98 -15.54
N ALA A 425 9.05 -7.10 -15.15
CA ALA A 425 9.35 -5.73 -14.74
C ALA A 425 9.49 -5.68 -13.21
N ALA A 426 10.66 -5.30 -12.71
CA ALA A 426 10.90 -5.17 -11.28
C ALA A 426 12.03 -4.17 -11.00
N GLY A 427 12.03 -3.58 -9.81
CA GLY A 427 13.26 -3.00 -9.25
C GLY A 427 14.23 -4.09 -8.76
N LYS A 428 15.12 -3.72 -7.84
CA LYS A 428 16.02 -4.69 -7.19
C LYS A 428 15.22 -5.57 -6.23
N ILE A 429 14.92 -6.79 -6.67
CA ILE A 429 14.23 -7.80 -5.86
C ILE A 429 15.04 -8.09 -4.59
N TYR A 430 14.36 -8.10 -3.44
CA TYR A 430 14.94 -8.47 -2.15
C TYR A 430 15.48 -9.89 -2.20
N LYS A 431 16.74 -10.11 -1.81
CA LYS A 431 17.45 -11.42 -1.90
C LYS A 431 17.15 -12.15 -3.23
N ALA A 432 17.39 -11.46 -4.36
CA ALA A 432 16.98 -11.88 -5.69
C ALA A 432 17.38 -13.32 -6.06
N GLU A 433 18.60 -13.76 -5.72
CA GLU A 433 19.06 -15.12 -5.99
C GLU A 433 18.14 -16.18 -5.36
N LYS A 434 17.75 -15.99 -4.10
CA LYS A 434 16.83 -16.86 -3.38
C LYS A 434 15.43 -16.81 -3.97
N TYR A 435 14.85 -15.61 -4.07
CA TYR A 435 13.43 -15.47 -4.34
C TYR A 435 13.06 -15.61 -5.82
N MET A 436 13.98 -15.33 -6.75
CA MET A 436 13.74 -15.52 -8.19
C MET A 436 13.99 -16.96 -8.66
N ALA A 437 14.75 -17.77 -7.92
CA ALA A 437 15.10 -19.13 -8.34
C ALA A 437 13.86 -20.01 -8.65
N PRO A 438 12.81 -20.08 -7.80
CA PRO A 438 11.64 -20.88 -8.12
C PRO A 438 10.85 -20.36 -9.33
N LEU A 439 10.82 -19.04 -9.54
CA LEU A 439 10.15 -18.46 -10.70
C LEU A 439 10.87 -18.83 -12.01
N LYS A 440 12.21 -18.77 -12.02
CA LYS A 440 13.04 -19.23 -13.14
C LYS A 440 12.91 -20.73 -13.38
N GLN A 441 12.75 -21.53 -12.31
CA GLN A 441 12.53 -22.96 -12.41
C GLN A 441 11.18 -23.28 -13.09
N MET A 442 10.12 -22.56 -12.73
CA MET A 442 8.80 -22.70 -13.37
C MET A 442 8.75 -22.16 -14.80
N PHE A 443 9.49 -21.07 -15.08
CA PHE A 443 9.50 -20.37 -16.37
C PHE A 443 10.95 -20.10 -16.82
N PRO A 444 11.59 -21.08 -17.49
CA PRO A 444 12.97 -20.93 -17.98
C PRO A 444 13.17 -19.81 -19.01
N ARG A 445 12.12 -19.46 -19.77
CA ARG A 445 12.12 -18.36 -20.77
C ARG A 445 11.78 -17.01 -20.13
N LEU A 446 12.34 -16.76 -18.96
CA LEU A 446 12.13 -15.51 -18.23
C LEU A 446 13.10 -14.45 -18.72
N GLU A 447 12.55 -13.34 -19.16
CA GLU A 447 13.27 -12.18 -19.67
C GLU A 447 13.02 -10.98 -18.76
N ALA A 448 13.99 -10.09 -18.65
CA ALA A 448 13.90 -8.83 -17.94
C ALA A 448 14.48 -7.70 -18.78
N LYS A 449 14.39 -6.46 -18.28
CA LYS A 449 14.98 -5.29 -18.95
C LYS A 449 16.46 -5.53 -19.31
N ASP A 450 17.24 -6.06 -18.38
CA ASP A 450 18.68 -6.23 -18.55
C ASP A 450 19.06 -7.42 -19.45
N THR A 451 18.12 -8.32 -19.76
CA THR A 451 18.34 -9.41 -20.74
C THR A 451 17.86 -9.03 -22.13
N LEU A 452 16.82 -8.18 -22.22
CA LEU A 452 16.28 -7.73 -23.50
C LEU A 452 17.01 -6.53 -24.08
N ALA A 453 17.62 -5.65 -23.27
CA ALA A 453 18.33 -4.46 -23.73
C ALA A 453 19.84 -4.59 -23.57
N THR A 454 20.58 -4.05 -24.54
CA THR A 454 22.05 -4.03 -24.48
C THR A 454 22.55 -2.99 -23.47
N PRO A 455 23.76 -3.15 -22.90
CA PRO A 455 24.36 -2.15 -22.02
C PRO A 455 24.43 -0.76 -22.65
N GLU A 456 24.66 -0.68 -23.96
CA GLU A 456 24.75 0.55 -24.76
C GLU A 456 23.38 1.24 -24.88
N GLU A 457 22.33 0.47 -25.15
CA GLU A 457 20.96 1.00 -25.18
C GLU A 457 20.47 1.48 -23.81
N LEU A 458 20.97 0.87 -22.74
CA LEU A 458 20.64 1.26 -21.36
C LEU A 458 21.48 2.43 -20.85
N ALA A 459 22.65 2.69 -21.44
CA ALA A 459 23.60 3.71 -20.97
C ALA A 459 22.98 5.11 -20.82
N PRO A 460 22.17 5.63 -21.76
CA PRO A 460 21.54 6.94 -21.64
C PRO A 460 20.58 7.08 -20.45
N PHE A 461 20.06 5.95 -19.94
CA PHE A 461 19.08 5.91 -18.85
C PHE A 461 19.73 5.63 -17.48
N LYS A 462 21.04 5.41 -17.44
CA LYS A 462 21.77 5.29 -16.18
C LYS A 462 21.92 6.68 -15.60
N VAL A 463 21.09 7.01 -14.62
CA VAL A 463 21.25 8.23 -13.83
C VAL A 463 22.60 8.11 -13.11
N GLY A 464 23.56 8.96 -13.50
CA GLY A 464 24.83 9.08 -12.78
C GLY A 464 24.53 9.43 -11.34
N CYS A 465 24.85 8.53 -10.41
CA CYS A 465 24.98 8.89 -9.01
C CYS A 465 26.20 9.81 -8.91
N TYR A 466 26.00 11.11 -9.16
CA TYR A 466 26.95 12.16 -8.79
C TYR A 466 26.87 12.42 -7.29
#